data_AF-A0A4P6U8G4-F1
#
_entry.id   AF-A0A4P6U8G4-F1
#
_cell.length_a   1.000
_cell.length_b   1.000
_cell.length_c   1.000
_cell.angle_alpha   90.00
_cell.angle_beta   90.00
_cell.angle_gamma   90.00
#
_symmetry.space_group_name_H-M   'P 1'
#
loop_
_entity.id
_entity.type
_entity.pdbx_description
1 polymer ?
#
loop_
_entity_poly.entity_id
_entity_poly.type
_entity_poly.pdbx_seq_one_letter_code
_entity_poly.pdbx_strand_id
1 'polypeptide(L)'
;MSEMSVVDAAAALGVTSRQVERLAQAGDVVVTRRVGRSLLLDSSSVHRCAQMGRRRGRPWSEEAAWGALALLSGGSVDWLPSAHRARLRDRLRRSTADEVAYLARRRQARILRMRGWGGEMTGPGSVLIAGGVSALDVDPGLAERFGLTTGHHEGVDGYVPAAHVETLADAFGLVPDLEGDVTLRVVSEVSPVLAEGAVPVAVVAADLMESLSTRERSAGARVLQELLDDFR
;
A
#
# COMPACT_ATOMS: atom_id res chain seq x y z
N MET A 1 5.86 10.23 -18.86
CA MET A 1 6.84 9.50 -18.03
C MET A 1 7.65 10.50 -17.23
N SER A 2 7.81 10.35 -15.91
CA SER A 2 8.96 10.95 -15.22
C SER A 2 9.82 9.85 -14.59
N GLU A 3 10.77 9.36 -15.38
CA GLU A 3 11.88 8.56 -14.85
C GLU A 3 12.81 9.49 -14.07
N MET A 4 13.29 9.00 -12.94
CA MET A 4 14.20 9.74 -12.07
C MET A 4 15.52 8.99 -11.97
N SER A 5 16.63 9.70 -12.12
CA SER A 5 17.96 9.09 -11.90
C SER A 5 18.16 8.82 -10.40
N VAL A 6 19.10 7.92 -10.07
CA VAL A 6 19.50 7.68 -8.67
C VAL A 6 19.97 8.97 -7.98
N VAL A 7 20.59 9.89 -8.73
CA VAL A 7 21.10 11.16 -8.19
C VAL A 7 19.96 12.12 -7.87
N ASP A 8 19.00 12.25 -8.77
CA ASP A 8 17.82 13.12 -8.55
C ASP A 8 16.96 12.57 -7.42
N ALA A 9 16.80 11.24 -7.35
CA ALA A 9 16.10 10.59 -6.25
C ALA A 9 16.82 10.78 -4.91
N ALA A 10 18.16 10.75 -4.90
CA ALA A 10 18.95 11.01 -3.71
C ALA A 10 18.74 12.44 -3.20
N ALA A 11 18.70 13.43 -4.11
CA ALA A 11 18.38 14.81 -3.78
C ALA A 11 16.95 14.96 -3.26
N ALA A 12 15.96 14.36 -3.94
CA ALA A 12 14.55 14.41 -3.53
C ALA A 12 14.28 13.78 -2.16
N LEU A 13 15.02 12.71 -1.82
CA LEU A 13 14.90 12.00 -0.54
C LEU A 13 15.80 12.56 0.57
N GLY A 14 16.73 13.46 0.24
CA GLY A 14 17.75 13.95 1.18
C GLY A 14 18.68 12.83 1.68
N VAL A 15 19.04 11.88 0.80
CA VAL A 15 19.88 10.71 1.12
C VAL A 15 21.01 10.54 0.12
N THR A 16 21.90 9.57 0.34
CA THR A 16 22.98 9.23 -0.61
C THR A 16 22.46 8.33 -1.74
N SER A 17 23.11 8.35 -2.92
CA SER A 17 22.80 7.41 -4.01
C SER A 17 22.85 5.94 -3.58
N ARG A 18 23.82 5.58 -2.72
CA ARG A 18 23.91 4.22 -2.14
C ARG A 18 22.69 3.86 -1.30
N GLN A 19 22.08 4.82 -0.60
CA GLN A 19 20.85 4.59 0.14
C GLN A 19 19.65 4.43 -0.80
N VAL A 20 19.59 5.19 -1.90
CA VAL A 20 18.57 5.01 -2.94
C VAL A 20 18.67 3.62 -3.57
N GLU A 21 19.88 3.17 -3.93
CA GLU A 21 20.09 1.81 -4.46
C GLU A 21 19.65 0.73 -3.47
N ARG A 22 19.88 0.95 -2.16
CA ARG A 22 19.39 0.03 -1.12
C ARG A 22 17.87 0.03 -1.00
N LEU A 23 17.21 1.18 -1.15
CA LEU A 23 15.75 1.28 -1.17
C LEU A 23 15.19 0.57 -2.40
N ALA A 24 15.82 0.73 -3.56
CA ALA A 24 15.48 0.03 -4.79
C ALA A 24 15.63 -1.49 -4.67
N GLN A 25 16.77 -1.96 -4.14
CA GLN A 25 17.02 -3.38 -3.90
C GLN A 25 16.03 -3.98 -2.88
N ALA A 26 15.57 -3.14 -1.95
CA ALA A 26 14.59 -3.51 -0.93
C ALA A 26 13.13 -3.46 -1.42
N GLY A 27 12.88 -2.97 -2.64
CA GLY A 27 11.54 -2.77 -3.21
C GLY A 27 10.80 -1.54 -2.66
N ASP A 28 11.45 -0.70 -1.85
CA ASP A 28 10.86 0.53 -1.29
C ASP A 28 10.80 1.67 -2.34
N VAL A 29 11.59 1.57 -3.43
CA VAL A 29 11.55 2.44 -4.62
C VAL A 29 11.53 1.55 -5.87
N VAL A 30 10.66 1.86 -6.83
CA VAL A 30 10.47 1.01 -8.02
C VAL A 30 11.54 1.34 -9.06
N VAL A 31 12.27 0.30 -9.51
CA VAL A 31 13.20 0.38 -10.63
C VAL A 31 12.42 0.19 -11.93
N THR A 32 12.44 1.19 -12.81
CA THR A 32 11.77 1.13 -14.11
C THR A 32 12.62 0.32 -15.09
N ARG A 33 13.91 0.63 -15.16
CA ARG A 33 14.88 -0.07 -16.01
C ARG A 33 16.31 0.21 -15.57
N ARG A 34 17.22 -0.58 -16.14
CA ARG A 34 18.67 -0.40 -15.99
C ARG A 34 19.27 0.02 -17.32
N VAL A 35 20.04 1.10 -17.30
CA VAL A 35 20.79 1.59 -18.47
C VAL A 35 22.29 1.47 -18.15
N GLY A 36 22.92 0.44 -18.70
CA GLY A 36 24.29 0.07 -18.34
C GLY A 36 24.43 -0.23 -16.84
N ARG A 37 25.19 0.61 -16.13
CA ARG A 37 25.37 0.48 -14.66
C ARG A 37 24.37 1.31 -13.85
N SER A 38 23.62 2.21 -14.48
CA SER A 38 22.72 3.15 -13.82
C SER A 38 21.30 2.60 -13.73
N LEU A 39 20.62 2.89 -12.63
CA LEU A 39 19.19 2.61 -12.44
C LEU A 39 18.36 3.83 -12.81
N LEU A 40 17.24 3.60 -13.49
CA LEU A 40 16.16 4.56 -13.63
C LEU A 40 15.01 4.14 -12.73
N LEU A 41 14.45 5.12 -12.04
CA LEU A 41 13.49 4.93 -10.94
C LEU A 41 12.17 5.59 -11.30
N ASP A 42 11.08 5.02 -10.79
CA ASP A 42 9.77 5.64 -10.91
C ASP A 42 9.68 6.83 -9.95
N SER A 43 9.53 8.04 -10.49
CA SER A 43 9.43 9.27 -9.70
C SER A 43 8.30 9.22 -8.68
N SER A 44 7.15 8.62 -9.02
CA SER A 44 6.00 8.49 -8.12
C SER A 44 6.35 7.65 -6.89
N SER A 45 7.04 6.52 -7.07
CA SER A 45 7.56 5.71 -5.95
C SER A 45 8.57 6.47 -5.09
N VAL A 46 9.43 7.29 -5.69
CA VAL A 46 10.37 8.15 -4.94
C VAL A 46 9.62 9.20 -4.13
N HIS A 47 8.63 9.88 -4.71
CA HIS A 47 7.82 10.88 -4.02
C HIS A 47 7.00 10.28 -2.87
N ARG A 48 6.40 9.09 -3.05
CA ARG A 48 5.75 8.35 -1.96
C ARG A 48 6.72 8.02 -0.84
N CYS A 49 7.92 7.56 -1.19
CA CYS A 49 8.98 7.29 -0.21
C CYS A 49 9.38 8.55 0.56
N ALA A 50 9.50 9.69 -0.13
CA ALA A 50 9.82 10.99 0.48
C ALA A 50 8.72 11.42 1.47
N GLN A 51 7.45 11.25 1.11
CA GLN A 51 6.29 11.63 1.93
C GLN A 51 6.16 10.80 3.20
N MET A 52 6.41 9.50 3.15
CA MET A 52 6.34 8.62 4.32
C MET A 52 7.42 8.97 5.38
N GLY A 53 8.50 9.62 4.93
CA GLY A 53 9.61 10.00 5.77
C GLY A 53 10.41 8.81 6.30
N ARG A 54 11.61 9.08 6.82
CA ARG A 54 12.46 8.05 7.41
C ARG A 54 12.04 7.82 8.86
N ARG A 55 11.53 6.63 9.17
CA ARG A 55 11.26 6.21 10.56
C ARG A 55 12.23 5.14 11.02
N ARG A 56 12.42 5.04 12.34
CA ARG A 56 13.28 4.03 12.96
C ARG A 56 12.56 2.68 12.98
N GLY A 57 13.36 1.62 12.91
CA GLY A 57 12.86 0.25 12.97
C GLY A 57 12.84 -0.44 11.61
N ARG A 58 12.96 -1.77 11.66
CA ARG A 58 12.82 -2.63 10.49
C ARG A 58 11.32 -2.76 10.18
N PRO A 59 10.88 -2.61 8.91
CA PRO A 59 9.51 -2.96 8.54
C PRO A 59 9.16 -4.38 8.99
N TRP A 60 7.89 -4.57 9.30
CA TRP A 60 7.34 -5.88 9.62
C TRP A 60 7.42 -6.82 8.41
N SER A 61 7.44 -8.13 8.67
CA SER A 61 7.14 -9.11 7.62
C SER A 61 5.71 -8.89 7.12
N GLU A 62 5.42 -9.37 5.92
CA GLU A 62 4.07 -9.32 5.33
C GLU A 62 3.00 -9.84 6.30
N GLU A 63 3.22 -11.02 6.89
CA GLU A 63 2.33 -11.64 7.88
C GLU A 63 2.07 -10.75 9.11
N ALA A 64 3.12 -10.11 9.65
CA ALA A 64 3.00 -9.22 10.81
C ALA A 64 2.37 -7.88 10.44
N ALA A 65 2.60 -7.38 9.22
CA ALA A 65 1.95 -6.17 8.72
C ALA A 65 0.43 -6.38 8.57
N TRP A 66 0.02 -7.49 7.93
CA TRP A 66 -1.40 -7.85 7.86
C TRP A 66 -2.02 -8.07 9.24
N GLY A 67 -1.34 -8.78 10.13
CA GLY A 67 -1.81 -8.96 11.50
C GLY A 67 -1.96 -7.66 12.28
N ALA A 68 -1.06 -6.71 12.09
CA ALA A 68 -1.12 -5.42 12.77
C ALA A 68 -2.35 -4.62 12.33
N LEU A 69 -2.59 -4.56 11.02
CA LEU A 69 -3.70 -3.81 10.45
C LEU A 69 -5.06 -4.50 10.71
N ALA A 70 -5.08 -5.84 10.74
CA ALA A 70 -6.26 -6.61 11.15
C ALA A 70 -6.62 -6.32 12.62
N LEU A 71 -5.64 -6.36 13.54
CA LEU A 71 -5.85 -6.03 14.95
C LEU A 71 -6.41 -4.62 15.15
N LEU A 72 -5.86 -3.63 14.46
CA LEU A 72 -6.36 -2.24 14.52
C LEU A 72 -7.78 -2.10 13.96
N SER A 73 -8.16 -2.98 13.05
CA SER A 73 -9.51 -3.00 12.49
C SER A 73 -10.50 -3.82 13.33
N GLY A 74 -10.09 -4.31 14.50
CA GLY A 74 -10.92 -5.15 15.39
C GLY A 74 -10.99 -6.63 15.00
N GLY A 75 -10.23 -7.06 13.98
CA GLY A 75 -10.19 -8.44 13.53
C GLY A 75 -9.37 -9.38 14.44
N SER A 76 -9.60 -10.68 14.30
CA SER A 76 -8.75 -11.70 14.92
C SER A 76 -7.49 -11.96 14.08
N VAL A 77 -6.46 -12.51 14.72
CA VAL A 77 -5.15 -12.80 14.10
C VAL A 77 -4.68 -14.20 14.48
N ASP A 78 -5.56 -15.18 14.34
CA ASP A 78 -5.35 -16.53 14.88
C ASP A 78 -4.25 -17.33 14.15
N TRP A 79 -3.86 -16.88 12.95
CA TRP A 79 -2.68 -17.40 12.24
C TRP A 79 -1.35 -17.03 12.92
N LEU A 80 -1.33 -15.99 13.76
CA LEU A 80 -0.12 -15.58 14.47
C LEU A 80 0.04 -16.33 15.80
N PRO A 81 1.27 -16.80 16.14
CA PRO A 81 1.55 -17.33 17.47
C PRO A 81 1.23 -16.33 18.58
N SER A 82 0.73 -16.79 19.73
CA SER A 82 0.27 -15.92 20.84
C SER A 82 1.34 -14.93 21.33
N ALA A 83 2.61 -15.37 21.38
CA ALA A 83 3.73 -14.49 21.74
C ALA A 83 3.96 -13.39 20.69
N HIS A 84 3.78 -13.69 19.40
CA HIS A 84 3.90 -12.71 18.32
C HIS A 84 2.75 -11.70 18.41
N ARG A 85 1.51 -12.18 18.60
CA ARG A 85 0.32 -11.32 18.84
C ARG A 85 0.55 -10.36 20.00
N ALA A 86 1.01 -10.85 21.14
CA ALA A 86 1.25 -10.01 22.33
C ALA A 86 2.27 -8.89 22.06
N ARG A 87 3.40 -9.21 21.41
CA ARG A 87 4.42 -8.21 21.03
C ARG A 87 3.87 -7.19 20.02
N LEU A 88 3.05 -7.64 19.09
CA LEU A 88 2.45 -6.77 18.08
C LEU A 88 1.47 -5.79 18.70
N ARG A 89 0.59 -6.27 19.60
CA ARG A 89 -0.34 -5.41 20.37
C ARG A 89 0.42 -4.37 21.20
N ASP A 90 1.45 -4.81 21.92
CA ASP A 90 2.29 -3.93 22.73
C ASP A 90 2.99 -2.84 21.88
N ARG A 91 3.47 -3.23 20.70
CA ARG A 91 4.06 -2.29 19.73
C ARG A 91 3.03 -1.29 19.21
N LEU A 92 1.83 -1.74 18.84
CA LEU A 92 0.76 -0.90 18.31
C LEU A 92 0.33 0.18 19.32
N ARG A 93 0.15 -0.18 20.59
CA ARG A 93 -0.24 0.77 21.65
C ARG A 93 0.70 1.96 21.81
N ARG A 94 1.98 1.79 21.49
CA ARG A 94 2.99 2.86 21.56
C ARG A 94 3.32 3.50 20.21
N SER A 95 2.63 3.10 19.15
CA SER A 95 2.91 3.60 17.80
C SER A 95 2.02 4.78 17.46
N THR A 96 2.52 5.62 16.56
CA THR A 96 1.78 6.65 15.83
C THR A 96 1.30 6.12 14.48
N ALA A 97 0.33 6.79 13.86
CA ALA A 97 -0.15 6.45 12.52
C ALA A 97 1.02 6.35 11.50
N ASP A 98 1.91 7.35 11.48
CA ASP A 98 3.07 7.35 10.58
C ASP A 98 4.03 6.16 10.82
N GLU A 99 4.23 5.78 12.08
CA GLU A 99 5.08 4.62 12.41
C GLU A 99 4.43 3.32 11.95
N VAL A 100 3.12 3.17 12.13
CA VAL A 100 2.39 1.98 11.66
C VAL A 100 2.43 1.91 10.14
N ALA A 101 2.12 2.99 9.42
CA ALA A 101 2.20 3.04 7.97
C ALA A 101 3.60 2.68 7.47
N TYR A 102 4.65 3.26 8.06
CA TYR A 102 6.03 2.92 7.71
C TYR A 102 6.37 1.46 8.01
N LEU A 103 6.00 0.92 9.16
CA LEU A 103 6.32 -0.45 9.54
C LEU A 103 5.54 -1.48 8.73
N ALA A 104 4.30 -1.17 8.32
CA ALA A 104 3.41 -2.02 7.54
C ALA A 104 3.54 -1.84 6.01
N ARG A 105 4.47 -1.01 5.53
CA ARG A 105 4.67 -0.74 4.08
C ARG A 105 5.03 -1.97 3.22
N ARG A 106 5.38 -3.10 3.85
CA ARG A 106 5.70 -4.38 3.20
C ARG A 106 4.58 -5.42 3.36
N ARG A 107 3.33 -4.97 3.47
CA ARG A 107 2.14 -5.83 3.44
C ARG A 107 1.84 -6.38 2.03
N GLN A 108 2.37 -5.76 0.99
CA GLN A 108 2.40 -6.31 -0.37
C GLN A 108 3.82 -6.70 -0.77
N ALA A 109 3.93 -7.75 -1.57
CA ALA A 109 5.20 -8.23 -2.12
C ALA A 109 5.72 -7.32 -3.24
N ARG A 110 4.81 -6.79 -4.07
CA ARG A 110 5.14 -5.84 -5.13
C ARG A 110 3.94 -4.95 -5.45
N ILE A 111 4.22 -3.75 -5.97
CA ILE A 111 3.20 -2.87 -6.54
C ILE A 111 3.43 -2.84 -8.05
N LEU A 112 2.38 -3.11 -8.82
CA LEU A 112 2.38 -2.97 -10.27
C LEU A 112 1.50 -1.79 -10.66
N ARG A 113 2.03 -0.89 -11.51
CA ARG A 113 1.25 0.15 -12.15
C ARG A 113 0.92 -0.28 -13.57
N MET A 114 -0.36 -0.23 -13.88
CA MET A 114 -0.98 -0.86 -15.02
C MET A 114 -1.94 0.15 -15.68
N ARG A 115 -2.09 0.05 -16.99
CA ARG A 115 -3.17 0.69 -17.74
C ARG A 115 -4.05 -0.40 -18.33
N GLY A 116 -5.35 -0.28 -18.14
CA GLY A 116 -6.34 -1.19 -18.73
C GLY A 116 -7.21 -0.50 -19.77
N TRP A 117 -8.01 -1.29 -20.46
CA TRP A 117 -9.12 -0.78 -21.26
C TRP A 117 -10.40 -0.97 -20.47
N GLY A 118 -10.80 0.07 -19.74
CA GLY A 118 -12.10 0.29 -19.07
C GLY A 118 -12.94 -0.92 -18.64
N GLY A 119 -13.28 -0.99 -17.36
CA GLY A 119 -14.23 -1.96 -16.82
C GLY A 119 -14.31 -1.84 -15.30
N GLU A 120 -15.40 -2.33 -14.70
CA GLU A 120 -15.51 -2.42 -13.25
C GLU A 120 -14.59 -3.55 -12.76
N MET A 121 -13.40 -3.18 -12.29
CA MET A 121 -12.37 -4.13 -11.86
C MET A 121 -12.53 -4.56 -10.41
N THR A 122 -13.25 -3.80 -9.59
CA THR A 122 -13.44 -4.03 -8.15
C THR A 122 -14.92 -4.15 -7.84
N GLY A 123 -15.27 -4.91 -6.80
CA GLY A 123 -16.66 -5.09 -6.37
C GLY A 123 -16.96 -6.55 -6.00
N PRO A 124 -18.22 -6.86 -5.65
CA PRO A 124 -18.62 -8.20 -5.24
C PRO A 124 -18.27 -9.26 -6.29
N GLY A 125 -17.50 -10.28 -5.88
CA GLY A 125 -17.08 -11.38 -6.76
C GLY A 125 -15.87 -11.07 -7.65
N SER A 126 -15.29 -9.88 -7.59
CA SER A 126 -14.03 -9.58 -8.28
C SER A 126 -12.86 -10.30 -7.63
N VAL A 127 -11.89 -10.69 -8.47
CA VAL A 127 -10.58 -11.21 -8.04
C VAL A 127 -9.69 -10.08 -7.49
N LEU A 128 -9.92 -8.84 -7.92
CA LEU A 128 -9.22 -7.66 -7.40
C LEU A 128 -10.02 -7.11 -6.22
N ILE A 129 -9.43 -7.26 -5.03
CA ILE A 129 -10.02 -6.78 -3.78
C ILE A 129 -9.74 -5.29 -3.68
N ALA A 130 -10.80 -4.47 -3.62
CA ALA A 130 -10.67 -3.02 -3.58
C ALA A 130 -9.79 -2.56 -2.41
N GLY A 131 -8.79 -1.74 -2.69
CA GLY A 131 -7.85 -1.15 -1.72
C GLY A 131 -7.81 0.37 -1.88
N GLY A 132 -7.04 1.06 -1.02
CA GLY A 132 -6.86 2.51 -1.12
C GLY A 132 -8.16 3.29 -1.37
N VAL A 133 -8.16 4.13 -2.40
CA VAL A 133 -9.33 4.93 -2.79
C VAL A 133 -10.49 4.08 -3.35
N SER A 134 -10.21 2.98 -4.05
CA SER A 134 -11.25 2.13 -4.61
C SER A 134 -12.05 1.40 -3.55
N ALA A 135 -11.48 1.17 -2.35
CA ALA A 135 -12.24 0.64 -1.22
C ALA A 135 -13.36 1.60 -0.78
N LEU A 136 -13.18 2.91 -0.97
CA LEU A 136 -14.20 3.91 -0.64
C LEU A 136 -15.36 3.89 -1.66
N ASP A 137 -15.07 3.58 -2.93
CA ASP A 137 -16.09 3.48 -3.97
C ASP A 137 -17.00 2.25 -3.78
N VAL A 138 -16.44 1.16 -3.22
CA VAL A 138 -17.19 -0.09 -2.96
C VAL A 138 -17.98 -0.03 -1.65
N ASP A 139 -17.54 0.76 -0.65
CA ASP A 139 -18.21 0.89 0.65
C ASP A 139 -18.46 2.37 1.01
N PRO A 140 -19.71 2.86 0.86
CA PRO A 140 -20.08 4.22 1.25
C PRO A 140 -19.84 4.55 2.73
N GLY A 141 -19.92 3.56 3.63
CA GLY A 141 -19.63 3.73 5.05
C GLY A 141 -18.15 4.00 5.32
N LEU A 142 -17.25 3.39 4.53
CA LEU A 142 -15.83 3.76 4.55
C LEU A 142 -15.63 5.18 4.03
N ALA A 143 -16.25 5.55 2.91
CA ALA A 143 -16.12 6.91 2.37
C ALA A 143 -16.51 7.99 3.40
N GLU A 144 -17.63 7.78 4.11
CA GLU A 144 -18.08 8.64 5.21
C GLU A 144 -17.04 8.67 6.35
N ARG A 145 -16.56 7.49 6.80
CA ARG A 145 -15.56 7.40 7.88
C ARG A 145 -14.27 8.16 7.55
N PHE A 146 -13.82 8.11 6.30
CA PHE A 146 -12.64 8.83 5.85
C PHE A 146 -12.92 10.32 5.53
N GLY A 147 -14.18 10.73 5.39
CA GLY A 147 -14.55 12.10 5.00
C GLY A 147 -14.17 12.42 3.55
N LEU A 148 -14.21 11.40 2.68
CA LEU A 148 -13.86 11.48 1.28
C LEU A 148 -15.10 11.19 0.42
N THR A 149 -15.15 11.79 -0.76
CA THR A 149 -16.25 11.62 -1.71
C THR A 149 -15.93 10.50 -2.68
N THR A 150 -16.88 9.61 -2.95
CA THR A 150 -16.75 8.50 -3.91
C THR A 150 -16.88 8.99 -5.36
N GLY A 151 -16.39 8.20 -6.32
CA GLY A 151 -16.66 8.38 -7.76
C GLY A 151 -15.92 9.54 -8.45
N HIS A 152 -15.02 10.22 -7.75
CA HIS A 152 -14.16 11.28 -8.31
C HIS A 152 -12.68 10.88 -8.41
N HIS A 153 -12.37 9.61 -8.20
CA HIS A 153 -11.00 9.10 -8.20
C HIS A 153 -10.66 8.59 -9.60
N GLU A 154 -9.57 9.11 -10.19
CA GLU A 154 -9.06 8.60 -11.45
C GLU A 154 -8.21 7.35 -11.16
N GLY A 155 -8.79 6.18 -11.39
CA GLY A 155 -8.07 4.90 -11.38
C GLY A 155 -8.57 3.87 -10.38
N VAL A 156 -7.92 2.72 -10.41
CA VAL A 156 -8.26 1.54 -9.60
C VAL A 156 -7.08 1.22 -8.68
N ASP A 157 -7.32 0.98 -7.40
CA ASP A 157 -6.31 0.46 -6.45
C ASP A 157 -6.87 -0.80 -5.79
N GLY A 158 -6.11 -1.89 -5.79
CA GLY A 158 -6.57 -3.12 -5.16
C GLY A 158 -5.50 -4.17 -4.94
N TYR A 159 -5.85 -5.13 -4.10
CA TYR A 159 -5.03 -6.28 -3.77
C TYR A 159 -5.37 -7.47 -4.65
N VAL A 160 -4.33 -8.14 -5.13
CA VAL A 160 -4.47 -9.34 -5.95
C VAL A 160 -3.39 -10.35 -5.56
N PRO A 161 -3.72 -11.65 -5.40
CA PRO A 161 -2.70 -12.66 -5.19
C PRO A 161 -1.77 -12.80 -6.39
N ALA A 162 -0.49 -13.08 -6.16
CA ALA A 162 0.51 -13.20 -7.23
C ALA A 162 0.08 -14.19 -8.33
N ALA A 163 -0.60 -15.28 -7.97
CA ALA A 163 -1.11 -16.28 -8.90
C ALA A 163 -2.21 -15.78 -9.86
N HIS A 164 -2.90 -14.69 -9.52
CA HIS A 164 -4.02 -14.16 -10.31
C HIS A 164 -3.68 -12.92 -11.14
N VAL A 165 -2.44 -12.42 -11.04
CA VAL A 165 -2.03 -11.20 -11.75
C VAL A 165 -2.17 -11.33 -13.26
N GLU A 166 -1.68 -12.44 -13.84
CA GLU A 166 -1.75 -12.66 -15.29
C GLU A 166 -3.20 -12.83 -15.77
N THR A 167 -4.02 -13.61 -15.06
CA THR A 167 -5.44 -13.77 -15.38
C THR A 167 -6.20 -12.44 -15.34
N LEU A 168 -5.92 -11.61 -14.34
CA LEU A 168 -6.51 -10.27 -14.24
C LEU A 168 -6.03 -9.37 -15.38
N ALA A 169 -4.74 -9.45 -15.74
CA ALA A 169 -4.18 -8.69 -16.84
C ALA A 169 -4.81 -9.07 -18.18
N ASP A 170 -4.96 -10.35 -18.46
CA ASP A 170 -5.62 -10.84 -19.67
C ASP A 170 -7.09 -10.44 -19.73
N ALA A 171 -7.81 -10.56 -18.60
CA ALA A 171 -9.24 -10.27 -18.53
C ALA A 171 -9.58 -8.79 -18.78
N PHE A 172 -8.72 -7.87 -18.32
CA PHE A 172 -8.94 -6.42 -18.42
C PHE A 172 -7.99 -5.72 -19.40
N GLY A 173 -7.23 -6.48 -20.18
CA GLY A 173 -6.22 -5.95 -21.10
C GLY A 173 -5.18 -5.07 -20.40
N LEU A 174 -4.78 -5.43 -19.18
CA LEU A 174 -3.83 -4.63 -18.40
C LEU A 174 -2.43 -4.77 -18.99
N VAL A 175 -1.82 -3.62 -19.24
CA VAL A 175 -0.43 -3.54 -19.65
C VAL A 175 0.37 -2.75 -18.62
N PRO A 176 1.62 -3.13 -18.33
CA PRO A 176 2.49 -2.35 -17.46
C PRO A 176 2.62 -0.92 -17.96
N ASP A 177 2.22 0.03 -17.13
CA ASP A 177 2.31 1.46 -17.43
C ASP A 177 2.49 2.24 -16.13
N LEU A 178 3.61 2.95 -16.02
CA LEU A 178 3.95 3.75 -14.85
C LEU A 178 3.00 4.95 -14.65
N GLU A 179 2.42 5.43 -15.75
CA GLU A 179 1.37 6.46 -15.76
C GLU A 179 -0.02 5.85 -15.96
N GLY A 180 -0.12 4.53 -15.87
CA GLY A 180 -1.37 3.83 -15.79
C GLY A 180 -2.10 4.21 -14.52
N ASP A 181 -3.42 4.12 -14.54
CA ASP A 181 -4.34 4.49 -13.48
C ASP A 181 -4.67 3.31 -12.56
N VAL A 182 -4.27 2.09 -12.91
CA VAL A 182 -4.49 0.87 -12.11
C VAL A 182 -3.27 0.55 -11.24
N THR A 183 -3.44 0.47 -9.91
CA THR A 183 -2.49 -0.09 -8.94
C THR A 183 -2.92 -1.52 -8.61
N LEU A 184 -2.05 -2.49 -8.90
CA LEU A 184 -2.17 -3.83 -8.35
C LEU A 184 -1.17 -4.01 -7.20
N ARG A 185 -1.68 -4.13 -5.98
CA ARG A 185 -0.92 -4.46 -4.77
C ARG A 185 -0.85 -5.98 -4.66
N VAL A 186 0.24 -6.54 -5.17
CA VAL A 186 0.37 -7.99 -5.27
C VAL A 186 0.82 -8.56 -3.93
N VAL A 187 0.03 -9.47 -3.39
CA VAL A 187 0.35 -10.23 -2.17
C VAL A 187 0.90 -11.60 -2.55
N SER A 188 1.83 -12.12 -1.75
CA SER A 188 2.43 -13.43 -2.03
C SER A 188 1.40 -14.55 -1.96
N GLU A 189 0.55 -14.51 -0.94
CA GLU A 189 -0.56 -15.43 -0.71
C GLU A 189 -1.79 -14.62 -0.28
N VAL A 190 -3.00 -15.18 -0.44
CA VAL A 190 -4.20 -14.55 0.12
C VAL A 190 -4.07 -14.56 1.64
N SER A 191 -3.75 -13.40 2.21
CA SER A 191 -3.81 -13.20 3.66
C SER A 191 -5.21 -13.58 4.16
N PRO A 192 -5.37 -14.28 5.29
CA PRO A 192 -6.68 -14.54 5.89
C PRO A 192 -7.53 -13.28 6.05
N VAL A 193 -6.86 -12.13 6.19
CA VAL A 193 -7.43 -10.79 6.26
C VAL A 193 -8.21 -10.38 5.00
N LEU A 194 -7.81 -10.89 3.84
CA LEU A 194 -8.42 -10.59 2.54
C LEU A 194 -9.42 -11.67 2.09
N ALA A 195 -9.57 -12.75 2.86
CA ALA A 195 -10.40 -13.89 2.47
C ALA A 195 -11.90 -13.56 2.33
N GLU A 196 -12.36 -12.52 3.03
CA GLU A 196 -13.74 -12.03 2.96
C GLU A 196 -14.00 -11.10 1.76
N GLY A 197 -12.98 -10.84 0.93
CA GLY A 197 -13.12 -9.99 -0.26
C GLY A 197 -13.22 -8.49 0.03
N ALA A 198 -12.96 -8.09 1.27
CA ALA A 198 -12.90 -6.68 1.70
C ALA A 198 -11.60 -6.42 2.47
N VAL A 199 -11.03 -5.24 2.26
CA VAL A 199 -9.87 -4.78 3.04
C VAL A 199 -10.33 -4.21 4.39
N PRO A 200 -9.63 -4.50 5.50
CA PRO A 200 -9.90 -3.86 6.77
C PRO A 200 -9.65 -2.35 6.73
N VAL A 201 -10.37 -1.60 7.58
CA VAL A 201 -10.28 -0.14 7.65
C VAL A 201 -8.85 0.37 7.88
N ALA A 202 -8.04 -0.29 8.70
CA ALA A 202 -6.65 0.12 8.93
C ALA A 202 -5.78 -0.07 7.69
N VAL A 203 -6.10 -1.05 6.82
CA VAL A 203 -5.41 -1.28 5.55
C VAL A 203 -5.73 -0.15 4.58
N VAL A 204 -7.01 0.22 4.47
CA VAL A 204 -7.44 1.39 3.68
C VAL A 204 -6.73 2.65 4.16
N ALA A 205 -6.67 2.86 5.48
CA ALA A 205 -5.99 4.01 6.05
C ALA A 205 -4.49 4.04 5.68
N ALA A 206 -3.80 2.90 5.77
CA ALA A 206 -2.39 2.78 5.37
C ALA A 206 -2.18 2.98 3.86
N ASP A 207 -3.09 2.48 3.02
CA ASP A 207 -3.07 2.70 1.56
C ASP A 207 -3.24 4.18 1.21
N LEU A 208 -4.21 4.86 1.83
CA LEU A 208 -4.47 6.28 1.62
C LEU A 208 -3.30 7.15 2.10
N MET A 209 -2.59 6.73 3.16
CA MET A 209 -1.36 7.40 3.59
C MET A 209 -0.23 7.32 2.56
N GLU A 210 -0.25 6.34 1.66
CA GLU A 210 0.69 6.24 0.53
C GLU A 210 0.25 7.06 -0.69
N SER A 211 -0.93 7.70 -0.65
CA SER A 211 -1.42 8.53 -1.73
C SER A 211 -0.61 9.84 -1.85
N LEU A 212 -0.36 10.23 -3.10
CA LEU A 212 0.23 11.53 -3.42
C LEU A 212 -0.77 12.68 -3.15
N SER A 213 -2.08 12.39 -3.13
CA SER A 213 -3.13 13.33 -2.75
C SER A 213 -3.02 13.69 -1.26
N THR A 214 -2.79 14.97 -0.98
CA THR A 214 -2.70 15.47 0.41
C THR A 214 -4.00 15.24 1.18
N ARG A 215 -5.15 15.28 0.50
CA ARG A 215 -6.46 15.05 1.12
C ARG A 215 -6.61 13.60 1.57
N GLU A 216 -6.35 12.64 0.67
CA GLU A 216 -6.40 11.21 0.98
C GLU A 216 -5.41 10.83 2.08
N ARG A 217 -4.17 11.31 1.97
CA ARG A 217 -3.13 11.06 2.97
C ARG A 217 -3.50 11.58 4.35
N SER A 218 -4.07 12.79 4.43
CA SER A 218 -4.52 13.36 5.71
C SER A 218 -5.68 12.58 6.30
N ALA A 219 -6.63 12.12 5.47
CA ALA A 219 -7.72 11.26 5.91
C ALA A 219 -7.23 9.91 6.42
N GLY A 220 -6.30 9.26 5.69
CA GLY A 220 -5.66 8.01 6.10
C GLY A 220 -4.93 8.15 7.44
N ALA A 221 -4.11 9.18 7.60
CA ALA A 221 -3.37 9.43 8.84
C ALA A 221 -4.31 9.67 10.04
N ARG A 222 -5.38 10.46 9.84
CA ARG A 222 -6.40 10.72 10.87
C ARG A 222 -7.07 9.42 11.32
N VAL A 223 -7.65 8.65 10.39
CA VAL A 223 -8.37 7.42 10.73
C VAL A 223 -7.44 6.38 11.35
N LEU A 224 -6.22 6.23 10.85
CA LEU A 224 -5.26 5.30 11.45
C LEU A 224 -4.88 5.73 12.88
N GLN A 225 -4.80 7.03 13.15
CA GLN A 225 -4.54 7.54 14.50
C GLN A 225 -5.74 7.29 15.43
N GLU A 226 -6.97 7.51 14.97
CA GLU A 226 -8.19 7.18 15.73
C GLU A 226 -8.23 5.69 16.10
N LEU A 227 -7.95 4.79 15.15
CA LEU A 227 -7.88 3.35 15.41
C LEU A 227 -6.81 2.99 16.44
N LEU A 228 -5.66 3.67 16.42
CA LEU A 228 -4.61 3.48 17.42
C LEU A 228 -5.01 3.99 18.80
N ASP A 229 -5.74 5.09 18.86
CA ASP A 229 -6.22 5.68 20.11
C ASP A 229 -7.28 4.77 20.75
N ASP A 230 -8.21 4.21 19.96
CA ASP A 230 -9.19 3.22 20.41
C ASP A 230 -8.56 1.89 20.84
N PHE A 231 -7.40 1.54 20.26
CA PHE A 231 -6.71 0.28 20.54
C PHE A 231 -5.92 0.27 21.85
N ARG A 232 -5.63 1.46 22.41
CA ARG A 232 -4.81 1.63 23.61
C ARG A 232 -5.55 1.17 24.86
#